data_AF-A0A376W2Z1-F1
#
_entry.id   AF-A0A376W2Z1-F1
#
_cell.length_a   1.000
_cell.length_b   1.000
_cell.length_c   1.000
_cell.angle_alpha   90.00
_cell.angle_beta   90.00
_cell.angle_gamma   90.00
#
_symmetry.space_group_name_H-M   'P 1'
#
loop_
_entity.id
_entity.type
_entity.pdbx_description
1 polymer ?
#
loop_
_entity_poly.entity_id
_entity_poly.type
_entity_poly.pdbx_seq_one_letter_code
_entity_poly.pdbx_strand_id
1 'polypeptide(L)'
;MKKAGQPWEKAKAFDNSCPLSGFIPAAEFTGDPQNTTLGLSVNGEQRQQGTTADMIHKIVPLIAYMSKFFTLKAGDVVLTARLMCRPVAKR
;
A
#
# COMPACT_ATOMS: atom_id res chain seq x y z
N MET A 1 -21.52 7.14 -0.30
CA MET A 1 -20.24 7.89 -0.36
C MET A 1 -19.60 7.87 -1.75
N LYS A 2 -19.18 6.74 -2.35
CA LYS A 2 -18.63 6.74 -3.74
C LYS A 2 -19.63 7.17 -4.83
N LYS A 3 -20.90 6.79 -4.71
CA LYS A 3 -21.96 7.08 -5.70
C LYS A 3 -22.41 8.56 -5.74
N ALA A 4 -22.02 9.36 -4.74
CA ALA A 4 -22.48 10.73 -4.54
C ALA A 4 -21.40 11.79 -4.86
N GLY A 5 -20.23 11.38 -5.39
CA GLY A 5 -19.17 12.31 -5.79
C GLY A 5 -18.50 13.10 -4.66
N GLN A 6 -18.72 12.73 -3.39
CA GLN A 6 -18.16 13.44 -2.24
C GLN A 6 -16.65 13.17 -2.08
N PRO A 7 -15.89 14.11 -1.47
CA PRO A 7 -14.46 13.94 -1.20
C PRO A 7 -14.14 12.63 -0.45
N TRP A 8 -13.03 11.99 -0.81
CA TRP A 8 -12.66 10.68 -0.25
C TRP A 8 -12.03 10.77 1.13
N GLU A 9 -11.76 11.97 1.63
CA GLU A 9 -11.14 12.24 2.93
C GLU A 9 -11.87 11.51 4.06
N LYS A 10 -13.20 11.62 4.14
CA LYS A 10 -13.99 10.94 5.17
C LYS A 10 -13.85 9.42 5.16
N ALA A 11 -13.54 8.83 4.01
CA ALA A 11 -13.39 7.38 3.87
C ALA A 11 -11.94 6.90 3.96
N LYS A 12 -10.94 7.79 3.88
CA LYS A 12 -9.51 7.45 3.76
C LYS A 12 -8.60 8.15 4.76
N ALA A 13 -9.05 9.23 5.39
CA ALA A 13 -8.30 10.06 6.32
C ALA A 13 -8.96 10.15 7.71
N PHE A 14 -9.59 9.06 8.16
CA PHE A 14 -10.08 8.94 9.54
C PHE A 14 -8.93 8.56 10.49
N ASP A 15 -9.09 8.83 11.78
CA ASP A 15 -8.06 8.52 12.77
C ASP A 15 -7.71 7.01 12.76
N ASN A 16 -6.42 6.70 12.79
CA ASN A 16 -5.88 5.33 12.63
C ASN A 16 -6.17 4.67 11.26
N SER A 17 -6.48 5.44 10.21
CA SER A 17 -6.69 4.87 8.86
C SER A 17 -5.43 4.30 8.20
N CYS A 18 -4.24 4.70 8.67
CA CYS A 18 -2.95 4.28 8.12
C CYS A 18 -2.08 3.62 9.21
N PRO A 19 -2.32 2.34 9.56
CA PRO A 19 -1.41 1.58 10.40
C PRO A 19 -0.09 1.36 9.65
N LEU A 20 1.01 1.81 10.25
CA LEU A 20 2.37 1.66 9.73
C LEU A 20 3.18 0.73 10.63
N SER A 21 3.96 -0.15 10.01
CA SER A 21 4.96 -0.95 10.72
C SER A 21 6.19 -0.11 11.04
N GLY A 22 7.15 -0.69 11.78
CA GLY A 22 8.50 -0.14 11.86
C GLY A 22 9.14 -0.01 10.47
N PHE A 23 10.02 0.97 10.32
CA PHE A 23 10.81 1.16 9.11
C PHE A 23 12.01 0.23 9.11
N ILE A 24 12.29 -0.37 7.94
CA ILE A 24 13.51 -1.13 7.70
C ILE A 24 14.49 -0.17 7.01
N PRO A 25 15.72 0.00 7.54
CA PRO A 25 16.75 0.80 6.87
C PRO A 25 17.01 0.26 5.47
N ALA A 26 17.11 1.15 4.47
CA ALA A 26 17.34 0.74 3.08
C ALA A 26 18.65 -0.05 2.91
N ALA A 27 19.65 0.19 3.77
CA ALA A 27 20.91 -0.55 3.77
C ALA A 27 20.77 -2.00 4.24
N GLU A 28 19.76 -2.31 5.08
CA GLU A 28 19.48 -3.66 5.59
C GLU A 28 18.53 -4.43 4.66
N PHE A 29 17.88 -3.74 3.73
CA PHE A 29 17.02 -4.37 2.75
C PHE A 29 17.83 -4.95 1.60
N THR A 30 18.12 -6.25 1.66
CA THR A 30 18.92 -6.97 0.66
C THR A 30 18.11 -7.53 -0.51
N GLY A 31 16.79 -7.30 -0.55
CA GLY A 31 15.89 -7.80 -1.58
C GLY A 31 15.66 -6.81 -2.73
N ASP A 32 14.98 -7.27 -3.79
CA ASP A 32 14.41 -6.38 -4.81
C ASP A 32 13.06 -5.83 -4.28
N PRO A 33 12.90 -4.50 -4.11
CA PRO A 33 11.65 -3.89 -3.67
C PRO A 33 10.48 -4.21 -4.62
N GLN A 34 10.79 -4.48 -5.89
CA GLN A 34 9.81 -4.82 -6.91
C GLN A 34 9.46 -6.31 -6.92
N ASN A 35 10.13 -7.16 -6.14
CA ASN A 35 9.86 -8.59 -6.04
C ASN A 35 9.80 -9.09 -4.58
N THR A 36 8.93 -8.48 -3.78
CA THR A 36 8.69 -8.82 -2.38
C THR A 36 7.28 -9.39 -2.21
N THR A 37 7.18 -10.50 -1.49
CA THR A 37 5.87 -11.10 -1.14
C THR A 37 5.28 -10.42 0.08
N LEU A 38 4.03 -10.01 -0.02
CA LEU A 38 3.26 -9.40 1.06
C LEU A 38 2.02 -10.26 1.36
N GLY A 39 1.71 -10.41 2.64
CA GLY A 39 0.55 -11.16 3.11
C GLY A 39 -0.12 -10.46 4.28
N LEU A 40 -1.43 -10.66 4.42
CA LEU A 40 -2.21 -10.21 5.56
C LEU A 40 -3.09 -11.36 6.05
N SER A 41 -2.84 -11.80 7.28
CA SER A 41 -3.68 -12.75 8.00
C SER A 41 -4.58 -12.03 9.00
N VAL A 42 -5.84 -12.45 9.09
CA VAL A 42 -6.80 -11.99 10.11
C VAL A 42 -7.26 -13.20 10.89
N ASN A 43 -7.02 -13.20 12.21
CA ASN A 43 -7.36 -14.31 13.12
C ASN A 43 -6.80 -15.66 12.66
N GLY A 44 -5.57 -15.68 12.11
CA GLY A 44 -4.91 -16.89 11.61
C GLY A 44 -5.31 -17.31 10.18
N GLU A 45 -6.31 -16.68 9.56
CA GLU A 45 -6.69 -16.94 8.18
C GLU A 45 -6.02 -15.94 7.22
N GLN A 46 -5.39 -16.44 6.15
CA GLN A 46 -4.83 -15.57 5.09
C GLN A 46 -5.95 -14.90 4.28
N ARG A 47 -5.91 -13.57 4.22
CA ARG A 47 -6.93 -12.73 3.56
C ARG A 47 -6.38 -11.99 2.35
N GLN A 48 -5.11 -11.62 2.41
CA GLN A 48 -4.42 -11.02 1.28
C GLN A 48 -3.09 -11.71 1.10
N GLN A 49 -2.73 -11.96 -0.15
CA GLN A 49 -1.43 -12.48 -0.53
C GLN A 49 -1.14 -11.99 -1.95
N GLY A 50 0.09 -11.52 -2.16
CA GLY A 50 0.56 -11.15 -3.49
C GLY A 50 2.03 -10.78 -3.48
N THR A 51 2.58 -10.57 -4.66
CA THR A 51 3.94 -10.05 -4.82
C THR A 51 3.90 -8.64 -5.39
N THR A 52 4.82 -7.78 -4.96
CA THR A 52 5.03 -6.47 -5.59
C THR A 52 5.36 -6.58 -7.08
N ALA A 53 5.77 -7.75 -7.58
CA ALA A 53 6.02 -7.96 -9.00
C ALA A 53 4.75 -7.73 -9.85
N ASP A 54 3.59 -8.04 -9.28
CA ASP A 54 2.26 -7.92 -9.91
C ASP A 54 1.72 -6.49 -9.91
N MET A 55 2.48 -5.52 -9.37
CA MET A 55 2.09 -4.12 -9.43
C MET A 55 2.05 -3.63 -10.88
N ILE A 56 0.89 -3.10 -11.29
CA ILE A 56 0.68 -2.48 -12.61
C ILE A 56 1.67 -1.31 -12.82
N HIS A 57 1.86 -0.50 -11.77
CA HIS A 57 2.83 0.59 -11.77
C HIS A 57 3.98 0.24 -10.85
N LYS A 58 5.19 0.17 -11.42
CA LYS A 58 6.42 -0.12 -10.65
C LYS A 58 6.71 1.01 -9.65
N ILE A 59 7.39 0.69 -8.55
CA ILE A 59 7.58 1.60 -7.41
C ILE A 59 8.29 2.89 -7.81
N VAL A 60 9.44 2.78 -8.49
CA VAL A 60 10.25 3.94 -8.88
C VAL A 60 9.53 4.87 -9.87
N PRO A 61 8.93 4.36 -10.98
CA PRO A 61 8.12 5.19 -11.88
C PRO A 61 6.92 5.85 -11.20
N LEU A 62 6.29 5.17 -10.25
CA LEU A 62 5.15 5.71 -9.50
C LEU A 62 5.56 6.93 -8.68
N ILE A 63 6.67 6.84 -7.94
CA ILE A 63 7.20 7.96 -7.14
C ILE A 63 7.56 9.14 -8.05
N ALA A 64 8.24 8.86 -9.17
CA ALA A 64 8.60 9.89 -10.16
C ALA A 64 7.40 10.55 -10.85
N TYR A 65 6.27 9.85 -10.94
CA TYR A 65 5.02 10.41 -11.44
C TYR A 65 4.34 11.28 -10.38
N MET A 66 4.27 10.81 -9.13
CA MET A 66 3.66 11.55 -8.01
C MET A 66 4.38 12.85 -7.72
N SER A 67 5.72 12.87 -7.83
CA SER A 67 6.53 14.07 -7.58
C SER A 67 6.25 15.24 -8.54
N LYS A 68 5.56 14.98 -9.67
CA LYS A 68 5.13 16.03 -10.61
C LYS A 68 3.92 16.82 -10.11
N PHE A 69 3.12 16.22 -9.24
CA PHE A 69 1.87 16.82 -8.72
C PHE A 69 2.00 17.26 -7.26
N PHE A 70 2.77 16.51 -6.47
CA PHE A 70 2.98 16.78 -5.05
C PHE A 70 4.48 16.83 -4.76
N THR A 71 4.93 17.88 -4.06
CA THR A 71 6.32 17.96 -3.60
C THR A 71 6.54 16.96 -2.47
N LEU A 72 7.41 15.97 -2.71
CA LEU A 72 7.79 14.97 -1.72
C LEU A 72 8.90 15.53 -0.81
N LYS A 73 8.70 15.43 0.51
CA LYS A 73 9.66 15.82 1.55
C LYS A 73 10.19 14.58 2.28
N ALA A 74 11.34 14.76 2.95
CA ALA A 74 11.85 13.74 3.85
C ALA A 74 10.83 13.47 4.96
N GLY A 75 10.46 12.20 5.15
CA GLY A 75 9.42 11.77 6.07
C GLY A 75 8.07 11.46 5.42
N ASP A 76 7.88 11.79 4.14
CA ASP A 76 6.67 11.43 3.42
C ASP A 76 6.60 9.92 3.15
N VAL A 77 5.41 9.34 3.32
CA VAL A 77 5.16 7.91 3.12
C VAL A 77 4.23 7.71 1.93
N VAL A 78 4.66 6.91 0.95
CA VAL A 78 3.88 6.58 -0.24
C VAL A 78 3.30 5.16 -0.12
N LEU A 79 1.99 5.05 -0.18
CA LEU A 79 1.29 3.76 -0.20
C LEU A 79 1.14 3.27 -1.64
N THR A 80 1.86 2.22 -2.02
CA THR A 80 1.99 1.73 -3.41
C THR A 80 0.86 0.80 -3.88
N ALA A 81 -0.36 1.02 -3.35
CA ALA A 81 -1.57 0.23 -3.59
C ALA A 81 -1.61 -1.18 -2.96
N ARG A 82 -2.84 -1.71 -2.86
CA ARG A 82 -3.18 -2.97 -2.20
C ARG A 82 -3.07 -4.14 -3.18
N LEU A 83 -2.36 -5.20 -2.79
CA LEU A 83 -2.35 -6.49 -3.52
C LEU A 83 -3.68 -7.23 -3.40
N MET A 84 -3.96 -8.10 -4.38
CA MET A 84 -5.23 -8.83 -4.53
C MET A 84 -5.75 -9.35 -3.18
N CYS A 85 -6.91 -8.84 -2.76
CA CYS A 85 -7.61 -9.34 -1.58
C CYS A 85 -8.45 -10.52 -2.04
N ARG A 86 -8.17 -11.73 -1.55
CA ARG A 86 -9.09 -12.84 -1.77
C ARG A 86 -10.33 -12.59 -0.90
N PRO A 87 -11.55 -12.76 -1.44
CA PRO A 87 -12.73 -12.73 -0.60
C PRO A 87 -12.66 -13.89 0.38
N VAL A 88 -12.96 -13.58 1.63
CA VAL A 88 -13.18 -14.58 2.67
C VAL A 88 -14.48 -15.26 2.31
N ALA A 89 -14.46 -16.58 2.16
CA ALA A 89 -15.70 -17.33 2.23
C ALA A 89 -16.33 -17.02 3.58
N LYS A 90 -17.41 -16.24 3.59
CA LYS A 90 -18.26 -16.13 4.78
C LYS A 90 -18.72 -17.55 5.10
N ARG A 91 -18.35 -18.07 6.27
CA ARG A 91 -19.17 -19.09 6.91
C ARG A 91 -20.47 -18.45 7.36
#